data_AF-A0A969X7V2-F1
#
_entry.id   AF-A0A969X7V2-F1
#
_cell.length_a   1.000
_cell.length_b   1.000
_cell.length_c   1.000
_cell.angle_alpha   90.00
_cell.angle_beta   90.00
_cell.angle_gamma   90.00
#
_symmetry.space_group_name_H-M   'P 1'
#
loop_
_entity.id
_entity.type
_entity.pdbx_description
1 polymer ?
#
loop_
_entity_poly.entity_id
_entity_poly.type
_entity_poly.pdbx_seq_one_letter_code
_entity_poly.pdbx_strand_id
1 'polypeptide(L)'
;MIWKNKRQLYAFACGWITKAGYPLAVIGITKNRDLARSSVLEKLISMLDPLKFSAAALSDPRQLDYELACSLASALPRGIIAAGATVTVTGAAGPSGGIIGGASGIPASANGEPEELPEGLGLAAAPGGPGLIIHGKPEDAVLILSALPRGTGGSSVLFTAAEMAQAMQIPFLIGLTDGTGTPKPGAILIMKGRDTKTVFGELQQQLIIRLL
;
A
#
# COMPACT_ATOMS: atom_id res chain seq x y z
N MET A 1 2.32 -5.83 -34.40
CA MET A 1 3.46 -6.11 -33.51
C MET A 1 2.92 -6.66 -32.20
N ILE A 2 2.95 -7.99 -32.01
CA ILE A 2 2.33 -8.64 -30.85
C ILE A 2 3.30 -8.49 -29.66
N TRP A 3 3.01 -7.55 -28.76
CA TRP A 3 3.70 -7.45 -27.48
C TRP A 3 3.40 -8.71 -26.66
N LYS A 4 4.25 -9.73 -26.78
CA LYS A 4 4.29 -10.87 -25.84
C LYS A 4 4.91 -10.39 -24.53
N ASN A 5 4.19 -9.61 -23.74
CA ASN A 5 4.71 -9.12 -22.46
C ASN A 5 4.58 -10.23 -21.39
N LYS A 6 5.57 -11.12 -21.35
CA LYS A 6 5.69 -12.26 -20.42
C LYS A 6 6.22 -11.86 -19.03
N ARG A 7 5.69 -10.80 -18.41
CA ARG A 7 5.96 -10.50 -16.99
C ARG A 7 4.66 -10.18 -16.29
N GLN A 8 3.86 -11.23 -16.06
CA GLN A 8 2.63 -11.11 -15.30
C GLN A 8 2.97 -10.79 -13.85
N LEU A 9 2.60 -9.59 -13.42
CA LEU A 9 2.61 -9.18 -12.03
C LEU A 9 1.30 -9.66 -11.37
N TYR A 10 1.43 -10.09 -10.13
CA TYR A 10 0.33 -10.47 -9.26
C TYR A 10 0.29 -9.51 -8.08
N ALA A 11 -0.93 -9.16 -7.67
CA ALA A 11 -1.14 -8.34 -6.49
C ALA A 11 -2.03 -9.07 -5.49
N PHE A 12 -1.75 -8.81 -4.22
CA PHE A 12 -2.59 -9.23 -3.11
C PHE A 12 -2.89 -8.03 -2.23
N ALA A 13 -4.05 -8.08 -1.59
CA ALA A 13 -4.41 -7.19 -0.52
C ALA A 13 -5.07 -8.01 0.59
N CYS A 14 -4.75 -7.69 1.84
CA CYS A 14 -5.44 -8.24 2.99
C CYS A 14 -5.67 -7.16 4.04
N GLY A 15 -6.76 -7.27 4.80
CA GLY A 15 -7.05 -6.38 5.91
C GLY A 15 -7.69 -7.13 7.06
N TRP A 16 -7.35 -6.71 8.29
CA TRP A 16 -7.82 -7.33 9.53
C TRP A 16 -7.64 -6.36 10.71
N ILE A 17 -8.12 -6.74 11.89
CA ILE A 17 -7.86 -6.06 13.16
C ILE A 17 -6.78 -6.84 13.90
N THR A 18 -5.67 -6.20 14.28
CA THR A 18 -4.59 -6.84 15.06
C THR A 18 -5.05 -7.21 16.46
N LYS A 19 -4.29 -8.05 17.18
CA LYS A 19 -4.52 -8.34 18.60
C LYS A 19 -4.50 -7.10 19.51
N ALA A 20 -3.82 -6.04 19.09
CA ALA A 20 -3.81 -4.76 19.80
C ALA A 20 -5.04 -3.88 19.47
N GLY A 21 -5.94 -4.35 18.60
CA GLY A 21 -7.16 -3.65 18.21
C GLY A 21 -6.95 -2.65 17.07
N TYR A 22 -5.82 -2.69 16.37
CA TYR A 22 -5.56 -1.77 15.25
C TYR A 22 -6.10 -2.35 13.95
N PRO A 23 -6.99 -1.65 13.25
CA PRO A 23 -7.27 -1.97 11.86
C PRO A 23 -6.00 -1.81 11.01
N LEU A 24 -5.64 -2.84 10.27
CA LEU A 24 -4.45 -2.93 9.44
C LEU A 24 -4.84 -3.47 8.06
N ALA A 25 -4.35 -2.85 7.01
CA ALA A 25 -4.43 -3.35 5.65
C ALA A 25 -3.03 -3.40 5.02
N VAL A 26 -2.74 -4.46 4.27
CA VAL A 26 -1.46 -4.68 3.60
C VAL A 26 -1.71 -5.01 2.14
N ILE A 27 -0.88 -4.44 1.26
CA ILE A 27 -0.89 -4.65 -0.18
C ILE A 27 0.51 -5.05 -0.64
N GLY A 28 0.60 -5.87 -1.69
CA GLY A 28 1.91 -6.22 -2.25
C GLY A 28 1.87 -6.71 -3.68
N ILE A 29 3.04 -6.62 -4.33
CA ILE A 29 3.28 -6.99 -5.73
C ILE A 29 4.34 -8.10 -5.77
N THR A 30 4.10 -9.11 -6.60
CA THR A 30 5.05 -10.20 -6.84
C THR A 30 4.96 -10.72 -8.27
N LYS A 31 6.01 -11.39 -8.73
CA LYS A 31 5.99 -12.25 -9.91
C LYS A 31 5.54 -13.68 -9.62
N ASN A 32 5.59 -14.10 -8.36
CA ASN A 32 5.25 -15.45 -7.98
C ASN A 32 3.77 -15.52 -7.60
N ARG A 33 2.95 -16.10 -8.48
CA ARG A 33 1.51 -16.30 -8.26
C ARG A 33 1.22 -17.00 -6.93
N ASP A 34 2.11 -17.86 -6.46
CA ASP A 34 1.91 -18.64 -5.24
C ASP A 34 2.06 -17.78 -3.98
N LEU A 35 2.86 -16.71 -4.05
CA LEU A 35 2.99 -15.73 -2.95
C LEU A 35 1.73 -14.87 -2.81
N ALA A 36 0.88 -14.81 -3.84
CA ALA A 36 -0.42 -14.15 -3.76
C ALA A 36 -1.54 -15.09 -3.26
N ARG A 37 -1.25 -16.32 -2.79
CA ARG A 37 -2.24 -17.30 -2.30
C ARG A 37 -2.51 -17.18 -0.79
N SER A 38 -3.58 -17.84 -0.30
CA SER A 38 -4.12 -17.66 1.07
C SER A 38 -3.11 -18.02 2.15
N SER A 39 -2.43 -19.15 2.01
CA SER A 39 -1.49 -19.63 3.04
C SER A 39 -0.32 -18.67 3.29
N VAL A 40 0.16 -17.98 2.26
CA VAL A 40 1.23 -16.98 2.41
C VAL A 40 0.70 -15.70 3.09
N LEU A 41 -0.51 -15.28 2.74
CA LEU A 41 -1.17 -14.15 3.38
C LEU A 41 -1.54 -14.44 4.83
N GLU A 42 -1.97 -15.66 5.15
CA GLU A 42 -2.21 -16.11 6.52
C GLU A 42 -0.93 -16.06 7.36
N LYS A 43 0.21 -16.46 6.78
CA LYS A 43 1.51 -16.33 7.45
C LYS A 43 1.86 -14.86 7.69
N LEU A 44 1.72 -13.99 6.69
CA LEU A 44 1.94 -12.55 6.82
C LEU A 44 1.06 -11.96 7.94
N ILE A 45 -0.23 -12.32 7.96
CA ILE A 45 -1.17 -11.92 9.00
C ILE A 45 -0.69 -12.40 10.36
N SER A 46 -0.31 -13.67 10.51
CA SER A 46 0.15 -14.21 11.80
C SER A 46 1.40 -13.50 12.34
N MET A 47 2.26 -13.00 11.46
CA MET A 47 3.48 -12.28 11.84
C MET A 47 3.21 -10.83 12.23
N LEU A 48 2.21 -10.19 11.63
CA LEU A 48 1.82 -8.80 11.89
C LEU A 48 0.67 -8.66 12.91
N ASP A 49 -0.04 -9.75 13.23
CA ASP A 49 -1.09 -9.80 14.24
C ASP A 49 -0.64 -9.34 15.65
N PRO A 50 0.57 -9.67 16.15
CA PRO A 50 1.05 -9.17 17.44
C PRO A 50 1.62 -7.74 17.39
N LEU A 51 1.48 -7.02 16.27
CA LEU A 51 2.01 -5.66 16.10
C LEU A 51 1.54 -4.74 17.23
N LYS A 52 2.52 -4.05 17.83
CA LYS A 52 2.33 -3.02 18.85
C LYS A 52 3.26 -1.87 18.53
N PHE A 53 2.78 -0.66 18.78
CA PHE A 53 3.55 0.56 18.60
C PHE A 53 4.12 1.03 19.93
N SER A 54 5.34 1.57 19.89
CA SER A 54 5.96 2.18 21.06
C SER A 54 5.24 3.48 21.47
N ALA A 55 5.45 3.94 22.71
CA ALA A 55 4.93 5.24 23.14
C ALA A 55 5.44 6.39 22.24
N ALA A 56 6.68 6.28 21.74
CA ALA A 56 7.25 7.25 20.81
C ALA A 56 6.48 7.27 19.49
N ALA A 57 6.15 6.12 18.93
CA ALA A 57 5.30 6.01 17.73
C ALA A 57 3.90 6.59 17.92
N LEU A 58 3.31 6.48 19.10
CA LEU A 58 2.01 7.10 19.37
C LEU A 58 2.07 8.63 19.41
N SER A 59 3.22 9.19 19.78
CA SER A 59 3.44 10.65 19.84
C SER A 59 4.06 11.26 18.58
N ASP A 60 4.72 10.46 17.74
CA ASP A 60 5.40 10.89 16.52
C ASP A 60 4.95 10.06 15.32
N PRO A 61 4.18 10.66 14.38
CA PRO A 61 3.72 9.96 13.19
C PRO A 61 4.85 9.37 12.35
N ARG A 62 6.02 10.01 12.27
CA ARG A 62 7.15 9.44 11.50
C ARG A 62 7.68 8.15 12.13
N GLN A 63 7.70 8.10 13.46
CA GLN A 63 8.11 6.92 14.21
C GLN A 63 7.10 5.78 14.04
N LEU A 64 5.80 6.10 13.93
CA LEU A 64 4.76 5.12 13.63
C LEU A 64 4.97 4.49 12.25
N ASP A 65 5.18 5.30 11.21
CA ASP A 65 5.44 4.78 9.86
C ASP A 65 6.74 3.96 9.80
N TYR A 66 7.79 4.38 10.52
CA TYR A 66 9.03 3.63 10.62
C TYR A 66 8.84 2.25 11.28
N GLU A 67 8.15 2.19 12.43
CA GLU A 67 7.88 0.91 13.11
C GLU A 67 6.98 -0.01 12.27
N LEU A 68 6.01 0.55 11.55
CA LEU A 68 5.18 -0.19 10.60
C LEU A 68 6.03 -0.75 9.45
N ALA A 69 6.97 0.04 8.90
CA ALA A 69 7.84 -0.37 7.81
C ALA A 69 8.79 -1.48 8.22
N CYS A 70 9.43 -1.36 9.39
CA CYS A 70 10.29 -2.41 9.94
C CYS A 70 9.52 -3.71 10.17
N SER A 71 8.30 -3.62 10.72
CA SER A 71 7.45 -4.79 10.97
C SER A 71 7.02 -5.47 9.68
N LEU A 72 6.57 -4.68 8.69
CA LEU A 72 6.19 -5.18 7.38
C LEU A 72 7.38 -5.85 6.68
N ALA A 73 8.52 -5.17 6.57
CA ALA A 73 9.71 -5.69 5.90
C ALA A 73 10.18 -7.02 6.50
N SER A 74 10.10 -7.16 7.82
CA SER A 74 10.47 -8.41 8.53
C SER A 74 9.48 -9.55 8.28
N ALA A 75 8.22 -9.23 7.97
CA ALA A 75 7.15 -10.21 7.74
C ALA A 75 7.00 -10.61 6.26
N LEU A 76 7.49 -9.80 5.32
CA LEU A 76 7.35 -10.07 3.90
C LEU A 76 8.14 -11.32 3.47
N PRO A 77 7.52 -12.25 2.72
CA PRO A 77 8.25 -13.37 2.16
C PRO A 77 9.22 -12.90 1.06
N ARG A 78 10.28 -13.68 0.83
CA ARG A 78 11.18 -13.44 -0.31
C ARG A 78 10.39 -13.50 -1.63
N GLY A 79 10.69 -12.59 -2.56
CA GLY A 79 10.04 -12.53 -3.87
C GLY A 79 8.84 -11.57 -3.96
N ILE A 80 8.51 -10.87 -2.87
CA ILE A 80 7.75 -9.62 -2.96
C ILE A 80 8.66 -8.54 -3.54
N ILE A 81 8.15 -7.80 -4.52
CA ILE A 81 8.88 -6.73 -5.22
C ILE A 81 8.66 -5.41 -4.49
N ALA A 82 7.39 -5.13 -4.19
CA ALA A 82 6.98 -3.93 -3.49
C ALA A 82 5.78 -4.22 -2.61
N ALA A 83 5.62 -3.44 -1.55
CA ALA A 83 4.53 -3.59 -0.61
C ALA A 83 4.15 -2.24 -0.03
N GLY A 84 2.95 -2.20 0.54
CA GLY A 84 2.51 -1.10 1.38
C GLY A 84 1.60 -1.60 2.49
N ALA A 85 1.45 -0.80 3.52
CA ALA A 85 0.53 -1.06 4.60
C ALA A 85 -0.07 0.24 5.10
N THR A 86 -1.32 0.18 5.55
CA THR A 86 -1.93 1.26 6.32
C THR A 86 -2.52 0.71 7.61
N VAL A 87 -2.36 1.47 8.70
CA VAL A 87 -2.84 1.13 10.03
C VAL A 87 -3.60 2.31 10.61
N THR A 88 -4.69 2.03 11.31
CA THR A 88 -5.40 3.03 12.11
C THR A 88 -5.10 2.79 13.58
N VAL A 89 -4.45 3.77 14.23
CA VAL A 89 -4.07 3.68 15.64
C VAL A 89 -4.83 4.72 16.43
N THR A 90 -5.78 4.28 17.25
CA THR A 90 -6.53 5.19 18.13
C THR A 90 -5.59 5.90 19.10
N GLY A 91 -5.66 7.24 19.14
CA GLY A 91 -4.84 8.06 20.03
C GLY A 91 -3.47 8.45 19.48
N ALA A 92 -3.12 8.08 18.25
CA ALA A 92 -1.91 8.57 17.61
C ALA A 92 -1.99 10.06 17.28
N ALA A 93 -0.86 10.77 17.40
CA ALA A 93 -0.76 12.18 17.09
C ALA A 93 -0.63 12.42 15.57
N GLY A 94 -1.74 12.73 14.90
CA GLY A 94 -1.74 13.27 13.53
C GLY A 94 -1.97 12.26 12.39
N PRO A 95 -1.84 12.71 11.12
CA PRO A 95 -2.09 11.89 9.94
C PRO A 95 -0.90 10.98 9.63
N SER A 96 -0.99 9.70 10.00
CA SER A 96 0.07 8.71 9.75
C SER A 96 -0.49 7.29 9.80
N GLY A 97 0.35 6.29 9.57
CA GLY A 97 -0.04 4.91 9.48
C GLY A 97 -0.25 4.50 8.04
N GLY A 98 0.69 4.89 7.18
CA GLY A 98 0.70 4.51 5.78
C GLY A 98 2.12 4.47 5.25
N ILE A 99 2.50 3.34 4.67
CA ILE A 99 3.79 3.12 4.04
C ILE A 99 3.63 2.44 2.68
N ILE A 100 4.51 2.76 1.74
CA ILE A 100 4.63 2.06 0.46
C ILE A 100 6.05 2.18 -0.07
N GLY A 101 6.55 1.10 -0.67
CA GLY A 101 7.89 1.11 -1.23
C GLY A 101 8.35 -0.25 -1.74
N GLY A 102 9.61 -0.28 -2.18
CA GLY A 102 10.30 -1.53 -2.54
C GLY A 102 10.48 -2.44 -1.32
N ALA A 103 10.21 -3.74 -1.48
CA ALA A 103 10.24 -4.70 -0.38
C ALA A 103 11.64 -4.98 0.18
N SER A 104 12.69 -4.65 -0.57
CA SER A 104 14.10 -4.79 -0.18
C SER A 104 14.77 -3.46 0.18
N GLY A 105 14.03 -2.35 0.17
CA GLY A 105 14.56 -1.02 0.47
C GLY A 105 14.81 -0.80 1.96
N ILE A 106 15.67 0.17 2.29
CA ILE A 106 15.77 0.70 3.64
C ILE A 106 14.56 1.61 3.87
N PRO A 107 13.78 1.45 4.95
CA PRO A 107 12.69 2.36 5.26
C PRO A 107 13.16 3.81 5.30
N ALA A 108 12.51 4.67 4.52
CA ALA A 108 12.78 6.09 4.44
C ALA A 108 11.46 6.85 4.31
N SER A 109 11.41 8.08 4.82
CA SER A 109 10.24 8.94 4.65
C SER A 109 10.12 9.38 3.20
N ALA A 110 8.88 9.42 2.71
CA ALA A 110 8.58 9.96 1.41
C ALA A 110 8.98 11.44 1.32
N ASN A 111 9.56 11.83 0.19
CA ASN A 111 9.94 13.21 -0.14
C ASN A 111 9.15 13.77 -1.33
N GLY A 112 8.23 12.98 -1.92
CA GLY A 112 7.48 13.35 -3.12
C GLY A 112 8.22 13.09 -4.43
N GLU A 113 9.48 12.65 -4.38
CA GLU A 113 10.27 12.38 -5.58
C GLU A 113 9.86 11.03 -6.22
N PRO A 114 9.96 10.92 -7.55
CA PRO A 114 9.76 9.66 -8.24
C PRO A 114 10.84 8.63 -7.87
N GLU A 115 10.44 7.38 -7.69
CA GLU A 115 11.37 6.26 -7.48
C GLU A 115 11.11 5.15 -8.50
N GLU A 116 12.18 4.64 -9.11
CA GLU A 116 12.11 3.46 -9.98
C GLU A 116 12.27 2.18 -9.15
N LEU A 117 11.30 1.28 -9.28
CA LEU A 117 11.29 -0.03 -8.67
C LEU A 117 11.56 -1.12 -9.73
N PRO A 118 12.02 -2.32 -9.33
CA PRO A 118 12.21 -3.43 -10.26
C PRO A 118 10.94 -3.75 -11.06
N GLU A 119 11.13 -4.34 -12.23
CA GLU A 119 10.04 -4.78 -13.12
C GLU A 119 9.25 -3.68 -13.80
N GLY A 120 9.89 -2.52 -14.04
CA GLY A 120 9.26 -1.39 -14.71
C GLY A 120 8.13 -0.82 -13.87
N LEU A 121 8.32 -0.83 -12.54
CA LEU A 121 7.39 -0.26 -11.59
C LEU A 121 7.86 1.15 -11.25
N GLY A 122 6.94 2.11 -11.29
CA GLY A 122 7.18 3.48 -10.83
C GLY A 122 6.48 3.72 -9.50
N LEU A 123 7.16 4.37 -8.56
CA LEU A 123 6.66 4.74 -7.25
C LEU A 123 6.62 6.27 -7.10
N ALA A 124 5.54 6.78 -6.53
CA ALA A 124 5.45 8.14 -6.02
C ALA A 124 4.64 8.14 -4.72
N ALA A 125 5.12 8.84 -3.70
CA ALA A 125 4.43 8.96 -2.42
C ALA A 125 4.50 10.40 -1.89
N ALA A 126 3.35 10.96 -1.50
CA ALA A 126 3.28 12.28 -0.90
C ALA A 126 3.57 12.16 0.60
N PRO A 127 4.38 13.07 1.20
CA PRO A 127 4.57 13.08 2.64
C PRO A 127 3.23 13.26 3.39
N GLY A 128 2.85 12.28 4.22
CA GLY A 128 1.57 12.29 4.95
C GLY A 128 0.33 12.18 4.06
N GLY A 129 0.48 11.62 2.86
CA GLY A 129 -0.55 11.58 1.82
C GLY A 129 -0.57 10.26 1.07
N PRO A 130 -1.31 10.19 -0.05
CA PRO A 130 -1.37 8.95 -0.83
C PRO A 130 -0.01 8.54 -1.36
N GLY A 131 0.13 7.24 -1.57
CA GLY A 131 1.25 6.65 -2.28
C GLY A 131 0.79 5.66 -3.34
N LEU A 132 1.47 5.65 -4.47
CA LEU A 132 1.09 4.89 -5.66
C LEU A 132 2.29 4.11 -6.19
N ILE A 133 2.09 2.85 -6.54
CA ILE A 133 3.00 2.09 -7.39
C ILE A 133 2.25 1.70 -8.66
N ILE A 134 2.83 2.00 -9.82
CA ILE A 134 2.25 1.71 -11.13
C ILE A 134 3.20 0.85 -11.96
N HIS A 135 2.67 0.13 -12.94
CA HIS A 135 3.48 -0.48 -13.99
C HIS A 135 3.64 0.54 -15.14
N GLY A 136 4.75 1.25 -15.12
CA GLY A 136 4.99 2.43 -15.93
C GLY A 136 6.17 3.23 -15.40
N LYS A 137 6.33 4.46 -15.89
CA LYS A 137 7.45 5.30 -15.47
C LYS A 137 7.12 5.98 -14.13
N PRO A 138 8.10 6.21 -13.24
CA PRO A 138 7.88 6.93 -11.99
C PRO A 138 7.23 8.31 -12.18
N GLU A 139 7.54 9.02 -13.26
CA GLU A 139 6.98 10.34 -13.56
C GLU A 139 5.46 10.30 -13.81
N ASP A 140 4.95 9.20 -14.35
CA ASP A 140 3.51 9.00 -14.54
C ASP A 140 2.82 8.85 -13.16
N ALA A 141 3.47 8.21 -12.19
CA ALA A 141 2.96 8.09 -10.83
C ALA A 141 2.91 9.46 -10.14
N VAL A 142 3.97 10.27 -10.30
CA VAL A 142 4.03 11.65 -9.80
C VAL A 142 2.94 12.51 -10.46
N LEU A 143 2.72 12.38 -11.77
CA LEU A 143 1.70 13.12 -12.48
C LEU A 143 0.30 12.82 -11.92
N ILE A 144 -0.04 11.54 -11.75
CA ILE A 144 -1.30 11.12 -11.12
C ILE A 144 -1.41 11.74 -9.73
N LEU A 145 -0.40 11.54 -8.89
CA LEU A 145 -0.37 12.00 -7.50
C LEU A 145 -0.55 13.52 -7.39
N SER A 146 0.09 14.29 -8.29
CA SER A 146 0.06 15.76 -8.30
C SER A 146 -1.31 16.34 -8.65
N ALA A 147 -2.13 15.58 -9.36
CA ALA A 147 -3.48 15.97 -9.76
C ALA A 147 -4.54 15.56 -8.72
N LEU A 148 -4.18 14.74 -7.73
CA LEU A 148 -5.10 14.35 -6.67
C LEU A 148 -5.42 15.56 -5.77
N PRO A 149 -6.67 15.72 -5.31
CA PRO A 149 -7.01 16.81 -4.41
C PRO A 149 -6.19 16.69 -3.12
N ARG A 150 -5.59 17.81 -2.68
CA ARG A 150 -4.84 17.84 -1.41
C ARG A 150 -5.79 17.73 -0.23
N GLY A 151 -5.38 17.03 0.82
CA GLY A 151 -6.13 16.93 2.08
C GLY A 151 -7.39 16.04 2.03
N THR A 152 -7.72 15.46 0.88
CA THR A 152 -8.68 14.37 0.80
C THR A 152 -7.94 13.07 1.14
N GLY A 153 -8.09 12.58 2.37
CA GLY A 153 -7.73 11.20 2.72
C GLY A 153 -8.81 10.20 2.27
N GLY A 154 -8.58 8.92 2.53
CA GLY A 154 -9.56 7.86 2.30
C GLY A 154 -9.60 7.31 0.87
N SER A 155 -10.56 6.44 0.60
CA SER A 155 -10.57 5.61 -0.61
C SER A 155 -10.93 6.34 -1.90
N SER A 156 -11.67 7.45 -1.83
CA SER A 156 -12.09 8.21 -3.02
C SER A 156 -10.90 8.69 -3.85
N VAL A 157 -9.83 9.11 -3.18
CA VAL A 157 -8.57 9.52 -3.81
C VAL A 157 -7.92 8.38 -4.59
N LEU A 158 -7.98 7.15 -4.06
CA LEU A 158 -7.43 5.99 -4.76
C LEU A 158 -8.26 5.63 -5.99
N PHE A 159 -9.58 5.83 -5.96
CA PHE A 159 -10.42 5.66 -7.15
C PHE A 159 -10.10 6.70 -8.22
N THR A 160 -9.96 7.97 -7.84
CA THR A 160 -9.52 9.02 -8.78
C THR A 160 -8.15 8.69 -9.38
N ALA A 161 -7.20 8.21 -8.57
CA ALA A 161 -5.91 7.77 -9.08
C ALA A 161 -6.03 6.60 -10.08
N ALA A 162 -6.91 5.63 -9.81
CA ALA A 162 -7.17 4.52 -10.71
C ALA A 162 -7.81 4.97 -12.04
N GLU A 163 -8.79 5.88 -12.00
CA GLU A 163 -9.42 6.44 -13.20
C GLU A 163 -8.40 7.19 -14.07
N MET A 164 -7.53 7.99 -13.45
CA MET A 164 -6.44 8.66 -14.15
C MET A 164 -5.46 7.65 -14.76
N ALA A 165 -5.05 6.63 -14.01
CA ALA A 165 -4.17 5.59 -14.52
C ALA A 165 -4.79 4.86 -15.73
N GLN A 166 -6.10 4.56 -15.69
CA GLN A 166 -6.83 3.99 -16.83
C GLN A 166 -6.84 4.92 -18.04
N ALA A 167 -7.08 6.22 -17.83
CA ALA A 167 -7.02 7.22 -18.91
C ALA A 167 -5.63 7.30 -19.56
N MET A 168 -4.57 7.12 -18.76
CA MET A 168 -3.17 7.03 -19.20
C MET A 168 -2.79 5.66 -19.77
N GLN A 169 -3.73 4.71 -19.86
CA GLN A 169 -3.50 3.33 -20.31
C GLN A 169 -2.47 2.56 -19.47
N ILE A 170 -2.31 2.93 -18.20
CA ILE A 170 -1.48 2.22 -17.24
C ILE A 170 -2.18 0.91 -16.88
N PRO A 171 -1.57 -0.26 -17.13
CA PRO A 171 -2.25 -1.54 -17.01
C PRO A 171 -2.39 -2.04 -15.57
N PHE A 172 -1.66 -1.44 -14.62
CA PHE A 172 -1.59 -1.91 -13.26
C PHE A 172 -1.21 -0.78 -12.30
N LEU A 173 -1.92 -0.68 -11.18
CA LEU A 173 -1.67 0.25 -10.09
C LEU A 173 -1.99 -0.42 -8.76
N ILE A 174 -1.16 -0.17 -7.76
CA ILE A 174 -1.58 -0.26 -6.36
C ILE A 174 -1.47 1.12 -5.72
N GLY A 175 -2.37 1.42 -4.80
CA GLY A 175 -2.33 2.67 -4.07
C GLY A 175 -2.68 2.47 -2.61
N LEU A 176 -2.17 3.36 -1.76
CA LEU A 176 -2.64 3.50 -0.38
C LEU A 176 -2.90 4.96 -0.01
N THR A 177 -3.69 5.12 1.04
CA THR A 177 -3.77 6.35 1.82
C THR A 177 -3.44 6.07 3.28
N ASP A 178 -2.86 7.07 3.95
CA ASP A 178 -2.59 7.03 5.38
C ASP A 178 -3.90 7.00 6.19
N GLY A 179 -3.87 6.31 7.33
CA GLY A 179 -5.00 6.24 8.25
C GLY A 179 -4.92 7.30 9.34
N THR A 180 -5.51 8.47 9.12
CA THR A 180 -5.28 9.65 9.97
C THR A 180 -6.03 9.64 11.32
N GLY A 181 -6.20 8.47 11.95
CA GLY A 181 -7.13 8.28 13.06
C GLY A 181 -8.60 8.46 12.65
N THR A 182 -9.53 8.16 13.55
CA THR A 182 -10.97 8.39 13.36
C THR A 182 -11.21 9.88 13.10
N PRO A 183 -11.71 10.33 11.92
CA PRO A 183 -12.74 9.70 11.10
C PRO A 183 -12.33 9.26 9.67
N LYS A 184 -11.03 9.07 9.36
CA LYS A 184 -10.59 8.69 8.01
C LYS A 184 -9.64 7.49 8.06
N PRO A 185 -10.15 6.25 8.03
CA PRO A 185 -9.30 5.07 7.94
C PRO A 185 -8.51 5.11 6.63
N GLY A 186 -7.28 4.60 6.69
CA GLY A 186 -6.49 4.41 5.49
C GLY A 186 -7.13 3.35 4.60
N ALA A 187 -6.83 3.40 3.32
CA ALA A 187 -7.32 2.43 2.35
C ALA A 187 -6.18 1.92 1.48
N ILE A 188 -6.35 0.73 0.92
CA ILE A 188 -5.51 0.21 -0.15
C ILE A 188 -6.36 -0.17 -1.36
N LEU A 189 -5.83 0.04 -2.56
CA LEU A 189 -6.50 -0.25 -3.82
C LEU A 189 -5.57 -1.02 -4.75
N ILE A 190 -6.11 -2.00 -5.45
CA ILE A 190 -5.46 -2.67 -6.58
C ILE A 190 -6.30 -2.39 -7.83
N MET A 191 -5.63 -1.94 -8.89
CA MET A 191 -6.16 -1.82 -10.24
C MET A 191 -5.39 -2.73 -11.18
N LYS A 192 -6.11 -3.48 -12.03
CA LYS A 192 -5.53 -4.27 -13.13
C LYS A 192 -6.40 -4.12 -14.37
N GLY A 193 -5.89 -3.43 -15.39
CA GLY A 193 -6.67 -3.03 -16.56
C GLY A 193 -7.87 -2.18 -16.13
N ARG A 194 -9.09 -2.67 -16.41
CA ARG A 194 -10.34 -2.00 -16.02
C ARG A 194 -10.87 -2.43 -14.65
N ASP A 195 -10.33 -3.49 -14.06
CA ASP A 195 -10.80 -4.03 -12.79
C ASP A 195 -10.15 -3.30 -11.63
N THR A 196 -10.96 -2.84 -10.67
CA THR A 196 -10.51 -2.19 -9.43
C THR A 196 -11.07 -2.94 -8.22
N LYS A 197 -10.23 -3.11 -7.19
CA LYS A 197 -10.64 -3.69 -5.90
C LYS A 197 -9.98 -2.92 -4.75
N THR A 198 -10.70 -2.78 -3.64
CA THR A 198 -10.28 -1.95 -2.51
C THR A 198 -10.44 -2.73 -1.20
N VAL A 199 -9.52 -2.52 -0.26
CA VAL A 199 -9.58 -2.99 1.13
C VAL A 199 -9.46 -1.77 2.03
N PHE A 200 -10.27 -1.71 3.08
CA PHE A 200 -10.36 -0.56 3.98
C PHE A 200 -9.72 -0.85 5.33
N GLY A 201 -9.16 0.17 5.98
CA GLY A 201 -8.74 0.14 7.39
C GLY A 201 -9.89 0.24 8.39
N GLU A 202 -11.15 -0.01 7.99
CA GLU A 202 -12.33 0.01 8.87
C GLU A 202 -13.00 -1.37 8.97
N LEU A 203 -12.29 -2.41 8.56
CA LEU A 203 -12.83 -3.76 8.47
C LEU A 203 -13.23 -4.33 9.83
N GLN A 204 -14.51 -4.70 9.96
CA GLN A 204 -15.00 -5.47 11.11
C GLN A 204 -14.66 -6.97 11.03
N GLN A 205 -14.14 -7.44 9.88
CA GLN A 205 -13.79 -8.83 9.62
C GLN A 205 -12.58 -8.93 8.70
N GLN A 206 -11.85 -10.04 8.79
CA GLN A 206 -10.70 -10.32 7.93
C GLN A 206 -11.14 -10.40 6.45
N LEU A 207 -10.47 -9.65 5.58
CA LEU A 207 -10.74 -9.62 4.15
C LEU A 207 -9.46 -9.91 3.36
N ILE A 208 -9.52 -10.82 2.39
CA ILE A 208 -8.42 -11.13 1.48
C ILE A 208 -8.90 -10.91 0.04
N ILE A 209 -8.24 -10.01 -0.68
CA ILE A 209 -8.52 -9.65 -2.06
C ILE A 209 -7.35 -10.03 -2.97
N ARG A 210 -7.68 -10.54 -4.17
CA ARG A 210 -6.71 -10.88 -5.22
C ARG A 210 -7.14 -10.38 -6.58
N LEU A 211 -6.16 -9.94 -7.36
CA LEU A 211 -6.25 -9.79 -8.80
C LEU A 211 -5.10 -10.61 -9.42
N LEU A 212 -5.45 -11.80 -9.93
CA LEU A 212 -4.52 -12.75 -10.54
C LEU A 212 -4.33 -12.48 -12.03
#